data_AF-A0A0N7MAI2-F1
#
_entry.id   AF-A0A0N7MAI2-F1
#
_cell.length_a   1.000
_cell.length_b   1.000
_cell.length_c   1.000
_cell.angle_alpha   90.00
_cell.angle_beta   90.00
_cell.angle_gamma   90.00
#
_symmetry.space_group_name_H-M   'P 1'
#
loop_
_entity.id
_entity.type
_entity.pdbx_description
1 polymer ?
#
loop_
_entity_poly.entity_id
_entity_poly.type
_entity_poly.pdbx_seq_one_letter_code
_entity_poly.pdbx_strand_id
1 'polypeptide(L)'
;MITPTQLTAQANTQTQSASQSQTTSIASDFDTFLLLMTTQAQNQDPLEPMDSSEYASQLAQFSMVEQQVQSNDLLSELALSLGGIKLEELASWVGMDVQTTAAFHFDGEPVTLSALAPAAADSAVMVIRDRKGAEIERISVQVTQTEFAWAGTANDGSPLPTGSYSATLESYDGEELLSAQPVSTYNQVVEAQVGEDAVLLTLESGQVVPVGMVTGVRAGT
;
A
#
# COMPACT_ATOMS: atom_id res chain seq x y z
N MET A 1 -41.78 -31.93 20.91
CA MET A 1 -40.67 -32.32 21.80
C MET A 1 -39.46 -32.62 20.95
N ILE A 2 -38.63 -31.61 20.65
CA ILE A 2 -37.17 -31.72 20.49
C ILE A 2 -36.62 -30.30 20.61
N THR A 3 -35.62 -30.19 21.47
CA THR A 3 -35.05 -29.05 22.16
C THR A 3 -34.02 -28.31 21.29
N PRO A 4 -33.79 -27.00 21.47
CA PRO A 4 -32.80 -26.24 20.69
C PRO A 4 -31.37 -26.51 21.17
N THR A 5 -30.44 -26.73 20.23
CA THR A 5 -28.99 -26.75 20.51
C THR A 5 -28.42 -25.36 20.23
N GLN A 6 -28.11 -24.62 21.29
CA GLN A 6 -27.37 -23.35 21.22
C GLN A 6 -25.88 -23.64 20.97
N LEU A 7 -25.31 -23.03 19.94
CA LEU A 7 -23.88 -23.01 19.70
C LEU A 7 -23.28 -21.80 20.44
N THR A 8 -22.58 -22.04 21.54
CA THR A 8 -21.88 -21.01 22.30
C THR A 8 -20.54 -20.70 21.60
N ALA A 9 -20.43 -19.53 20.97
CA ALA A 9 -19.14 -19.02 20.49
C ALA A 9 -18.38 -18.40 21.66
N GLN A 10 -17.29 -19.04 22.07
CA GLN A 10 -16.35 -18.55 23.07
C GLN A 10 -15.53 -17.40 22.49
N ALA A 11 -15.56 -16.25 23.17
CA ALA A 11 -14.69 -15.12 22.90
C ALA A 11 -13.25 -15.47 23.28
N ASN A 12 -12.35 -15.51 22.30
CA ASN A 12 -10.93 -15.67 22.51
C ASN A 12 -10.32 -14.29 22.82
N THR A 13 -10.37 -13.86 24.09
CA THR A 13 -9.62 -12.71 24.59
C THR A 13 -8.14 -13.09 24.67
N GLN A 14 -7.39 -12.77 23.63
CA GLN A 14 -5.93 -12.78 23.68
C GLN A 14 -5.44 -11.53 24.42
N THR A 15 -5.33 -11.68 25.73
CA THR A 15 -4.54 -10.83 26.61
C THR A 15 -3.06 -11.12 26.34
N GLN A 16 -2.35 -10.22 25.66
CA GLN A 16 -0.89 -10.17 25.72
C GLN A 16 -0.47 -8.74 26.06
N SER A 17 -0.59 -8.42 27.34
CA SER A 17 0.23 -7.44 28.01
C SER A 17 1.60 -8.08 28.25
N ALA A 18 2.64 -7.62 27.55
CA ALA A 18 4.03 -7.89 27.92
C ALA A 18 5.01 -6.91 27.24
N SER A 19 4.83 -5.60 27.44
CA SER A 19 5.85 -4.59 27.08
C SER A 19 6.19 -3.66 28.23
N GLN A 20 5.90 -4.06 29.48
CA GLN A 20 6.01 -3.16 30.64
C GLN A 20 6.94 -3.68 31.74
N SER A 21 7.86 -4.58 31.42
CA SER A 21 8.83 -5.13 32.38
C SER A 21 10.29 -4.71 32.15
N GLN A 22 10.63 -4.04 31.04
CA GLN A 22 12.02 -3.61 30.77
C GLN A 22 12.34 -2.19 31.25
N THR A 23 11.36 -1.31 31.43
CA THR A 23 11.61 0.04 31.96
C THR A 23 11.79 0.04 33.48
N THR A 24 11.31 -0.99 34.18
CA THR A 24 11.39 -1.10 35.65
C THR A 24 12.75 -1.60 36.14
N SER A 25 13.51 -2.33 35.31
CA SER A 25 14.83 -2.85 35.70
C SER A 25 15.91 -1.75 35.76
N ILE A 26 15.87 -0.76 34.85
CA ILE A 26 16.94 0.25 34.75
C ILE A 26 16.79 1.36 35.82
N ALA A 27 15.56 1.78 36.13
CA ALA A 27 15.33 2.68 37.26
C ALA A 27 15.79 2.03 38.58
N SER A 28 15.56 0.72 38.72
CA SER A 28 16.01 -0.08 39.86
C SER A 28 17.55 -0.20 39.92
N ASP A 29 18.24 -0.33 38.79
CA ASP A 29 19.71 -0.46 38.76
C ASP A 29 20.43 0.88 39.05
N PHE A 30 19.86 2.01 38.62
CA PHE A 30 20.36 3.34 38.98
C PHE A 30 20.13 3.68 40.45
N ASP A 31 18.95 3.38 41.00
CA ASP A 31 18.65 3.56 42.43
C ASP A 31 19.50 2.64 43.31
N THR A 32 19.76 1.41 42.86
CA THR A 32 20.69 0.48 43.53
C THR A 32 22.13 0.99 43.48
N PHE A 33 22.55 1.61 42.37
CA PHE A 33 23.85 2.27 42.25
C PHE A 33 24.00 3.48 43.19
N LEU A 34 23.00 4.36 43.27
CA LEU A 34 23.00 5.49 44.21
C LEU A 34 23.04 5.02 45.66
N LEU A 35 22.34 3.93 45.98
CA LEU A 35 22.38 3.30 47.29
C LEU A 35 23.78 2.76 47.61
N LEU A 36 24.44 2.09 46.65
CA LEU A 36 25.80 1.57 46.81
C LEU A 36 26.85 2.70 46.93
N MET A 37 26.76 3.76 46.11
CA MET A 37 27.64 4.94 46.22
C MET A 37 27.49 5.65 47.58
N THR A 38 26.25 5.81 48.06
CA THR A 38 25.97 6.44 49.37
C THR A 38 26.50 5.58 50.52
N THR A 39 26.39 4.26 50.39
CA THR A 39 26.90 3.29 51.39
C THR A 39 28.42 3.25 51.42
N GLN A 40 29.09 3.36 50.27
CA GLN A 40 30.55 3.44 50.16
C GLN A 40 31.09 4.76 50.70
N ALA A 41 30.46 5.90 50.39
CA ALA A 41 30.85 7.21 50.92
C ALA A 41 30.76 7.28 52.47
N GLN A 42 29.86 6.52 53.09
CA GLN A 42 29.75 6.43 54.55
C GLN A 42 30.79 5.51 55.22
N ASN A 43 31.44 4.60 54.48
CA ASN A 43 32.27 3.53 55.07
C ASN A 43 33.70 3.41 54.48
N GLN A 44 34.19 4.34 53.66
CA GLN A 44 35.55 4.27 53.12
C GLN A 44 36.61 4.76 54.12
N ASP A 45 37.71 4.01 54.23
CA ASP A 45 38.96 4.44 54.87
C ASP A 45 39.72 5.38 53.90
N PRO A 46 40.13 6.59 54.31
CA PRO A 46 40.69 7.63 53.43
C PRO A 46 42.01 7.29 52.70
N LEU A 47 42.60 6.11 52.93
CA LEU A 47 43.93 5.75 52.40
C LEU A 47 43.94 4.83 51.16
N GLU A 48 42.81 4.24 50.75
CA GLU A 48 42.73 3.45 49.51
C GLU A 48 41.37 3.62 48.80
N PRO A 49 41.19 4.64 47.95
CA PRO A 49 39.97 4.77 47.16
C PRO A 49 39.96 3.69 46.07
N MET A 50 39.07 2.70 46.17
CA MET A 50 38.75 1.88 44.99
C MET A 50 37.89 2.66 44.01
N ASP A 51 38.16 2.44 42.73
CA ASP A 51 37.69 3.21 41.58
C ASP A 51 36.21 2.91 41.22
N SER A 52 35.30 3.25 42.12
CA SER A 52 33.85 3.18 41.88
C SER A 52 33.40 4.10 40.74
N SER A 53 34.28 5.00 40.29
CA SER A 53 34.03 5.96 39.22
C SER A 53 34.04 5.30 37.83
N GLU A 54 34.92 4.32 37.62
CA GLU A 54 35.08 3.67 36.31
C GLU A 54 33.86 2.79 35.98
N TYR A 55 33.32 2.05 36.94
CA TYR A 55 32.10 1.24 36.77
C TYR A 55 30.83 2.10 36.60
N ALA A 56 30.74 3.22 37.34
CA ALA A 56 29.69 4.22 37.18
C ALA A 56 29.70 4.83 35.77
N SER A 57 30.90 5.12 35.26
CA SER A 57 31.08 5.65 33.92
C SER A 57 30.65 4.65 32.84
N GLN A 58 30.90 3.35 33.04
CA GLN A 58 30.49 2.29 32.12
C GLN A 58 28.97 2.08 32.16
N LEU A 59 28.34 2.08 33.34
CA LEU A 59 26.88 2.01 33.48
C LEU A 59 26.19 3.23 32.84
N ALA A 60 26.69 4.45 33.08
CA ALA A 60 26.16 5.65 32.45
C ALA A 60 26.28 5.60 30.91
N GLN A 61 27.36 5.02 30.38
CA GLN A 61 27.52 4.81 28.94
C GLN A 61 26.50 3.78 28.41
N PHE A 62 26.27 2.67 29.11
CA PHE A 62 25.26 1.69 28.72
C PHE A 62 23.84 2.27 28.75
N SER A 63 23.48 3.01 29.81
CA SER A 63 22.16 3.67 29.91
C SER A 63 21.94 4.71 28.81
N MET A 64 23.00 5.43 28.40
CA MET A 64 22.90 6.37 27.27
C MET A 64 22.68 5.65 25.94
N VAL A 65 23.36 4.53 25.70
CA VAL A 65 23.18 3.74 24.47
C VAL A 65 21.78 3.13 24.42
N GLU A 66 21.27 2.56 25.51
CA GLU A 66 19.90 2.04 25.55
C GLU A 66 18.85 3.14 25.38
N GLN A 67 19.04 4.30 26.01
CA GLN A 67 18.14 5.43 25.81
C GLN A 67 18.15 5.90 24.34
N GLN A 68 19.30 5.85 23.67
CA GLN A 68 19.41 6.16 22.24
C GLN A 68 18.66 5.12 21.39
N VAL A 69 18.77 3.83 21.71
CA VAL A 69 18.02 2.75 21.05
C VAL A 69 16.51 2.95 21.25
N GLN A 70 16.05 3.17 22.48
CA GLN A 70 14.65 3.45 22.78
C GLN A 70 14.11 4.68 22.05
N SER A 71 14.93 5.73 21.95
CA SER A 71 14.57 6.94 21.21
C SER A 71 14.42 6.66 19.71
N ASN A 72 15.29 5.84 19.12
CA ASN A 72 15.17 5.43 17.73
C ASN A 72 13.93 4.55 17.49
N ASP A 73 13.58 3.68 18.44
CA ASP A 73 12.36 2.87 18.38
C ASP A 73 11.11 3.75 18.44
N LEU A 74 11.06 4.71 19.38
CA LEU A 74 9.98 5.68 19.49
C LEU A 74 9.86 6.57 18.25
N LEU A 75 10.98 6.96 17.64
CA LEU A 75 10.98 7.71 16.38
C LEU A 75 10.46 6.87 15.21
N SER A 76 10.75 5.57 15.19
CA SER A 76 10.22 4.64 14.18
C SER A 76 8.72 4.44 14.35
N GLU A 77 8.24 4.27 15.59
CA GLU A 77 6.81 4.17 15.91
C GLU A 77 6.07 5.48 15.59
N LEU A 78 6.69 6.64 15.87
CA LEU A 78 6.17 7.94 15.50
C LEU A 78 6.11 8.12 13.98
N ALA A 79 7.12 7.67 13.24
CA ALA A 79 7.11 7.69 11.77
C ALA A 79 6.01 6.80 11.19
N LEU A 80 5.77 5.62 11.78
CA LEU A 80 4.65 4.74 11.44
C LEU A 80 3.30 5.38 11.79
N SER A 81 3.21 6.11 12.90
CA SER A 81 2.01 6.86 13.29
C SER A 81 1.74 8.06 12.37
N LEU A 82 2.78 8.72 11.88
CA LEU A 82 2.68 9.89 10.98
C LEU A 82 2.44 9.44 9.52
N GLY A 83 2.98 8.30 9.12
CA GLY A 83 2.81 7.68 7.80
C GLY A 83 1.64 6.69 7.72
N GLY A 84 0.95 6.46 8.83
CA GLY A 84 -0.18 5.54 8.93
C GLY A 84 -1.35 6.05 8.11
N ILE A 85 -1.56 5.45 6.94
CA ILE A 85 -2.74 5.67 6.13
C ILE A 85 -3.93 5.25 6.98
N LYS A 86 -4.77 6.22 7.33
CA LYS A 86 -5.92 5.97 8.18
C LYS A 86 -6.82 4.99 7.43
N LEU A 87 -7.17 3.88 8.07
CA LEU A 87 -8.13 2.92 7.52
C LEU A 87 -9.44 3.61 7.06
N GLU A 88 -9.78 4.73 7.70
CA GLU A 88 -10.88 5.63 7.34
C GLU A 88 -10.74 6.23 5.92
N GLU A 89 -9.53 6.58 5.50
CA GLU A 89 -9.25 7.09 4.16
C GLU A 89 -9.36 5.97 3.12
N LEU A 90 -8.92 4.75 3.46
CA LEU A 90 -9.06 3.56 2.60
C LEU A 90 -10.52 3.22 2.33
N ALA A 91 -11.38 3.32 3.35
CA ALA A 91 -12.81 3.11 3.19
C ALA A 91 -13.44 4.11 2.19
N SER A 92 -12.86 5.31 2.04
CA SER A 92 -13.35 6.31 1.08
C SER A 92 -12.98 6.00 -0.37
N TRP A 93 -11.99 5.14 -0.61
CA TRP A 93 -11.62 4.70 -1.96
C TRP A 93 -12.56 3.63 -2.51
N VAL A 94 -13.13 2.79 -1.64
CA VAL A 94 -14.06 1.74 -2.05
C VAL A 94 -15.31 2.37 -2.67
N GLY A 95 -15.65 1.95 -3.88
CA GLY A 95 -16.74 2.52 -4.68
C GLY A 95 -16.37 3.78 -5.47
N MET A 96 -15.13 4.28 -5.37
CA MET A 96 -14.63 5.33 -6.26
C MET A 96 -14.19 4.72 -7.60
N ASP A 97 -14.28 5.54 -8.65
CA ASP A 97 -13.70 5.25 -9.95
C ASP A 97 -12.27 5.81 -10.00
N VAL A 98 -11.28 4.96 -10.26
CA VAL A 98 -9.88 5.36 -10.42
C VAL A 98 -9.42 5.17 -11.86
N GLN A 99 -8.73 6.17 -12.40
CA GLN A 99 -8.15 6.10 -13.73
C GLN A 99 -6.81 5.38 -13.68
N THR A 100 -6.71 4.27 -14.39
CA THR A 100 -5.50 3.44 -14.46
C THR A 100 -5.32 2.87 -15.86
N THR A 101 -4.12 2.38 -16.16
CA THR A 101 -3.81 1.64 -17.40
C THR A 101 -3.91 0.12 -17.23
N ALA A 102 -4.45 -0.34 -16.10
CA ALA A 102 -4.68 -1.76 -15.83
C ALA A 102 -5.84 -2.30 -16.68
N ALA A 103 -5.99 -3.62 -16.71
CA ALA A 103 -7.14 -4.24 -17.34
C ALA A 103 -8.44 -3.77 -16.67
N PHE A 104 -9.46 -3.51 -17.49
CA PHE A 104 -10.75 -2.99 -17.08
C PHE A 104 -11.88 -4.00 -17.23
N HIS A 105 -12.96 -3.80 -16.46
CA HIS A 105 -14.13 -4.66 -16.54
C HIS A 105 -15.07 -4.20 -17.65
N PHE A 106 -15.68 -5.16 -18.32
CA PHE A 106 -16.75 -4.94 -19.28
C PHE A 106 -17.95 -5.80 -18.88
N ASP A 107 -19.10 -5.16 -18.74
CA ASP A 107 -20.36 -5.75 -18.29
C ASP A 107 -21.47 -5.68 -19.35
N GLY A 108 -21.14 -5.17 -20.55
CA GLY A 108 -22.08 -4.96 -21.65
C GLY A 108 -22.34 -3.49 -21.97
N GLU A 109 -21.91 -2.56 -21.12
CA GLU A 109 -22.00 -1.12 -21.39
C GLU A 109 -20.73 -0.58 -22.06
N PRO A 110 -20.84 0.43 -22.95
CA PRO A 110 -19.68 1.03 -23.59
C PRO A 110 -18.69 1.63 -22.57
N VAL A 111 -17.41 1.34 -22.75
CA VAL A 111 -16.33 1.83 -21.87
C VAL A 111 -15.62 3.00 -22.52
N THR A 112 -15.45 4.10 -21.77
CA THR A 112 -14.65 5.24 -22.23
C THR A 112 -13.16 4.99 -21.96
N LEU A 113 -12.38 4.95 -23.03
CA LEU A 113 -10.95 4.78 -23.03
C LEU A 113 -10.26 6.11 -23.30
N SER A 114 -9.13 6.36 -22.64
CA SER A 114 -8.36 7.60 -22.75
C SER A 114 -6.89 7.30 -23.05
N ALA A 115 -6.41 7.81 -24.18
CA ALA A 115 -5.02 7.69 -24.61
C ALA A 115 -4.65 8.87 -25.51
N LEU A 116 -3.35 9.18 -25.60
CA LEU A 116 -2.84 10.26 -26.44
C LEU A 116 -1.75 9.70 -27.35
N ALA A 117 -1.96 9.78 -28.67
CA ALA A 117 -0.93 9.42 -29.62
C ALA A 117 0.22 10.46 -29.61
N PRO A 118 1.47 10.05 -29.86
CA PRO A 118 2.57 10.99 -30.05
C PRO A 118 2.29 11.94 -31.22
N ALA A 119 2.70 13.21 -31.09
CA ALA A 119 2.48 14.21 -32.15
C ALA A 119 3.18 13.89 -33.48
N ALA A 120 4.17 12.99 -33.47
CA ALA A 120 4.86 12.51 -34.66
C ALA A 120 4.10 11.40 -35.41
N ALA A 121 3.04 10.83 -34.83
CA ALA A 121 2.28 9.76 -35.47
C ALA A 121 1.32 10.30 -36.53
N ASP A 122 1.24 9.60 -37.67
CA ASP A 122 0.29 9.89 -38.75
C ASP A 122 -0.99 9.06 -38.64
N SER A 123 -0.90 7.90 -38.00
CA SER A 123 -1.98 6.95 -37.83
C SER A 123 -1.88 6.22 -36.48
N ALA A 124 -3.03 5.80 -35.95
CA ALA A 124 -3.08 5.05 -34.70
C ALA A 124 -4.16 3.97 -34.75
N VAL A 125 -3.89 2.86 -34.05
CA VAL A 125 -4.77 1.71 -33.94
C VAL A 125 -4.93 1.36 -32.46
N MET A 126 -6.17 1.36 -31.99
CA MET A 126 -6.55 0.82 -30.70
C MET A 126 -6.64 -0.70 -30.81
N VAL A 127 -5.88 -1.41 -29.99
CA VAL A 127 -5.85 -2.87 -29.94
C VAL A 127 -6.44 -3.31 -28.62
N ILE A 128 -7.54 -4.08 -28.67
CA ILE A 128 -8.18 -4.65 -27.48
C ILE A 128 -7.77 -6.11 -27.33
N ARG A 129 -7.41 -6.49 -26.11
CA ARG A 129 -7.01 -7.86 -25.75
C ARG A 129 -7.86 -8.40 -24.61
N ASP A 130 -8.15 -9.69 -24.67
CA ASP A 130 -8.84 -10.41 -23.59
C ASP A 130 -7.91 -10.71 -22.39
N ARG A 131 -8.45 -11.32 -21.34
CA ARG A 131 -7.69 -11.76 -20.15
C ARG A 131 -6.54 -12.74 -20.47
N LYS A 132 -6.59 -13.47 -21.59
CA LYS A 132 -5.53 -14.39 -22.01
C LYS A 132 -4.46 -13.68 -22.85
N GLY A 133 -4.63 -12.39 -23.14
CA GLY A 133 -3.75 -11.61 -24.00
C GLY A 133 -4.02 -11.80 -25.49
N ALA A 134 -5.10 -12.49 -25.88
CA ALA A 134 -5.47 -12.65 -27.27
C ALA A 134 -6.06 -11.34 -27.80
N GLU A 135 -5.61 -10.91 -28.99
CA GLU A 135 -6.17 -9.77 -29.71
C GLU A 135 -7.57 -10.12 -30.20
N ILE A 136 -8.57 -9.37 -29.75
CA ILE A 136 -9.98 -9.59 -30.09
C ILE A 136 -10.52 -8.54 -31.06
N GLU A 137 -9.95 -7.34 -31.04
CA GLU A 137 -10.43 -6.22 -31.84
C GLU A 137 -9.29 -5.25 -32.17
N ARG A 138 -9.35 -4.68 -33.38
CA ARG A 138 -8.49 -3.59 -33.83
C ARG A 138 -9.33 -2.48 -34.43
N ILE A 139 -9.18 -1.28 -33.88
CA ILE A 139 -9.96 -0.12 -34.26
C ILE A 139 -9.00 0.98 -34.72
N SER A 140 -9.09 1.39 -35.99
CA SER A 140 -8.37 2.58 -36.47
C SER A 140 -8.94 3.83 -35.80
N VAL A 141 -8.07 4.62 -35.18
CA VAL A 141 -8.45 5.83 -34.43
C VAL A 141 -7.70 7.05 -34.96
N GLN A 142 -8.27 8.24 -34.74
CA GLN A 142 -7.63 9.48 -35.14
C GLN A 142 -6.53 9.85 -34.13
N VAL A 143 -5.33 10.21 -34.60
CA VAL A 143 -4.19 10.57 -33.75
C VAL A 143 -4.43 11.81 -32.87
N THR A 144 -5.40 12.66 -33.23
CA THR A 144 -5.80 13.85 -32.46
C THR A 144 -6.88 13.57 -31.41
N GLN A 145 -7.52 12.40 -31.47
CA GLN A 145 -8.56 12.01 -30.53
C GLN A 145 -7.93 11.50 -29.23
N THR A 146 -8.48 11.91 -28.09
CA THR A 146 -7.96 11.52 -26.77
C THR A 146 -8.90 10.63 -25.97
N GLU A 147 -10.18 10.61 -26.32
CA GLU A 147 -11.23 9.82 -25.68
C GLU A 147 -11.95 8.96 -26.73
N PHE A 148 -12.14 7.68 -26.41
CA PHE A 148 -12.69 6.68 -27.31
C PHE A 148 -13.79 5.90 -26.58
N ALA A 149 -14.99 5.83 -27.16
CA ALA A 149 -16.05 4.97 -26.64
C ALA A 149 -15.92 3.58 -27.25
N TRP A 150 -15.55 2.58 -26.45
CA TRP A 150 -15.46 1.20 -26.87
C TRP A 150 -16.78 0.48 -26.59
N ALA A 151 -17.44 -0.01 -27.64
CA ALA A 151 -18.77 -0.61 -27.54
C ALA A 151 -18.76 -2.08 -27.07
N GLY A 152 -17.59 -2.72 -26.99
CA GLY A 152 -17.50 -4.13 -26.59
C GLY A 152 -17.99 -5.12 -27.66
N THR A 153 -17.66 -4.85 -28.93
CA THR A 153 -17.99 -5.73 -30.07
C THR A 153 -16.71 -6.27 -30.71
N ALA A 154 -16.68 -7.51 -31.16
CA ALA A 154 -15.54 -8.02 -31.93
C ALA A 154 -15.50 -7.43 -33.36
N ASN A 155 -14.42 -7.69 -34.09
CA ASN A 155 -14.25 -7.25 -35.49
C ASN A 155 -15.38 -7.71 -36.45
N ASP A 156 -16.11 -8.78 -36.10
CA ASP A 156 -17.25 -9.30 -36.87
C ASP A 156 -18.60 -8.70 -36.47
N GLY A 157 -18.60 -7.77 -35.51
CA GLY A 157 -19.80 -7.12 -34.96
C GLY A 157 -20.53 -7.95 -33.89
N SER A 158 -20.00 -9.12 -33.50
CA SER A 158 -20.58 -9.89 -32.40
C SER A 158 -20.31 -9.21 -31.04
N PRO A 159 -21.26 -9.22 -30.09
CA PRO A 159 -21.03 -8.69 -28.76
C PRO A 159 -20.04 -9.58 -28.00
N LEU A 160 -19.12 -8.94 -27.28
CA LEU A 160 -18.15 -9.63 -26.43
C LEU A 160 -18.79 -10.07 -25.11
N PRO A 161 -18.30 -11.17 -24.50
CA PRO A 161 -18.76 -11.58 -23.19
C PRO A 161 -18.33 -10.58 -22.12
N THR A 162 -19.02 -10.59 -20.99
CA THR A 162 -18.58 -9.82 -19.82
C THR A 162 -17.27 -10.39 -19.28
N GLY A 163 -16.35 -9.52 -18.83
CA GLY A 163 -15.02 -9.97 -18.45
C GLY A 163 -14.02 -8.84 -18.23
N SER A 164 -12.74 -9.20 -18.16
CA SER A 164 -11.63 -8.24 -18.06
C SER A 164 -10.94 -8.09 -19.41
N TYR A 165 -10.70 -6.86 -19.82
CA TYR A 165 -10.07 -6.49 -21.09
C TYR A 165 -8.93 -5.50 -20.88
N SER A 166 -8.01 -5.43 -21.83
CA SER A 166 -6.95 -4.42 -21.83
C SER A 166 -6.85 -3.77 -23.19
N ALA A 167 -6.41 -2.52 -23.23
CA ALA A 167 -6.32 -1.73 -24.44
C ALA A 167 -4.90 -1.18 -24.61
N THR A 168 -4.39 -1.20 -25.83
CA THR A 168 -3.10 -0.62 -26.22
C THR A 168 -3.30 0.26 -27.44
N LEU A 169 -2.77 1.48 -27.40
CA LEU A 169 -2.73 2.39 -28.53
C LEU A 169 -1.40 2.19 -29.27
N GLU A 170 -1.46 1.59 -30.45
CA GLU A 170 -0.34 1.48 -31.38
C GLU A 170 -0.36 2.71 -32.30
N SER A 171 0.74 3.46 -32.34
CA SER A 171 0.88 4.69 -33.15
C SER A 171 1.99 4.50 -34.17
N TYR A 172 1.78 4.97 -35.40
CA TYR A 172 2.65 4.72 -36.54
C TYR A 172 3.06 6.03 -37.24
N ASP A 173 4.17 5.96 -37.97
CA ASP A 173 4.60 6.92 -39.01
C ASP A 173 4.75 6.13 -40.31
N GLY A 174 3.75 6.22 -41.18
CA GLY A 174 3.60 5.33 -42.33
C GLY A 174 3.39 3.87 -41.90
N GLU A 175 4.35 3.01 -42.21
CA GLU A 175 4.33 1.59 -41.83
C GLU A 175 5.19 1.30 -40.57
N GLU A 176 5.93 2.29 -40.07
CA GLU A 176 6.80 2.12 -38.90
C GLU A 176 6.01 2.31 -37.60
N LEU A 177 6.10 1.34 -36.69
CA LEU A 177 5.51 1.45 -35.35
C LEU A 177 6.37 2.41 -34.51
N LEU A 178 5.85 3.61 -34.23
CA LEU A 178 6.52 4.59 -33.38
C LEU A 178 6.39 4.24 -31.90
N SER A 179 5.19 3.81 -31.46
CA SER A 179 4.91 3.59 -30.05
C SER A 179 3.73 2.64 -29.84
N ALA A 180 3.76 1.90 -28.73
CA ALA A 180 2.66 1.09 -28.25
C ALA A 180 2.46 1.37 -26.76
N GLN A 181 1.43 2.16 -26.42
CA GLN A 181 1.19 2.61 -25.05
C GLN A 181 -0.09 2.01 -24.48
N PRO A 182 -0.09 1.60 -23.20
CA PRO A 182 -1.32 1.12 -22.58
C PRO A 182 -2.31 2.27 -22.44
N VAL A 183 -3.58 1.96 -22.62
CA VAL A 183 -4.66 2.94 -22.59
C VAL A 183 -5.27 3.00 -21.20
N SER A 184 -5.60 4.21 -20.76
CA SER A 184 -6.18 4.43 -19.44
C SER A 184 -7.69 4.42 -19.48
N THR A 185 -8.33 3.96 -18.41
CA THR A 185 -9.78 4.07 -18.22
C THR A 185 -10.11 4.08 -16.74
N TYR A 186 -11.33 4.52 -16.41
CA TYR A 186 -11.85 4.50 -15.05
C TYR A 186 -12.30 3.10 -14.69
N ASN A 187 -11.90 2.64 -13.51
CA ASN A 187 -12.24 1.34 -12.95
C ASN A 187 -12.77 1.56 -11.54
N GLN A 188 -13.86 0.88 -11.19
CA GLN A 188 -14.34 0.95 -9.82
C GLN A 188 -13.41 0.17 -8.87
N VAL A 189 -13.10 0.79 -7.74
CA VAL A 189 -12.36 0.15 -6.64
C VAL A 189 -13.31 -0.68 -5.79
N VAL A 190 -13.05 -1.97 -5.65
CA VAL A 190 -13.85 -2.89 -4.82
C VAL A 190 -13.23 -3.13 -3.44
N GLU A 191 -11.92 -2.93 -3.31
CA GLU A 191 -11.19 -3.11 -2.04
C GLU A 191 -9.97 -2.19 -2.02
N ALA A 192 -9.66 -1.65 -0.84
CA ALA A 192 -8.43 -0.91 -0.60
C ALA A 192 -7.72 -1.52 0.62
N GLN A 193 -6.46 -1.90 0.47
CA GLN A 193 -5.67 -2.56 1.50
C GLN A 193 -4.31 -1.89 1.68
N VAL A 194 -3.76 -1.97 2.89
CA VAL A 194 -2.39 -1.56 3.18
C VAL A 194 -1.47 -2.74 2.90
N GLY A 195 -0.66 -2.64 1.85
CA GLY A 195 0.46 -3.56 1.63
C GLY A 195 1.69 -3.17 2.45
N GLU A 196 2.77 -3.94 2.33
CA GLU A 196 4.02 -3.73 3.09
C GLU A 196 4.65 -2.35 2.82
N ASP A 197 4.57 -1.89 1.55
CA ASP A 197 5.20 -0.63 1.10
C ASP A 197 4.20 0.42 0.55
N ALA A 198 2.98 0.02 0.19
CA ALA A 198 2.03 0.88 -0.49
C ALA A 198 0.57 0.46 -0.27
N VAL A 199 -0.35 1.40 -0.43
CA VAL A 199 -1.78 1.08 -0.57
C VAL A 199 -2.00 0.39 -1.90
N LEU A 200 -2.67 -0.74 -1.85
CA LEU A 200 -3.09 -1.49 -3.00
C LEU A 200 -4.61 -1.37 -3.13
N LEU A 201 -5.07 -1.12 -4.36
CA LEU A 201 -6.47 -1.07 -4.72
C LEU A 201 -6.79 -2.30 -5.57
N THR A 202 -7.79 -3.06 -5.16
CA THR A 202 -8.38 -4.10 -6.00
C THR A 202 -9.49 -3.45 -6.82
N LEU A 203 -9.38 -3.56 -8.14
CA LEU A 203 -10.36 -3.07 -9.10
C LEU A 203 -11.44 -4.14 -9.34
N GLU A 204 -12.61 -3.73 -9.82
CA GLU A 204 -13.70 -4.63 -10.25
C GLU A 204 -13.25 -5.65 -11.31
N SER A 205 -12.25 -5.31 -12.12
CA SER A 205 -11.63 -6.20 -13.10
C SER A 205 -10.86 -7.37 -12.46
N GLY A 206 -10.67 -7.33 -11.13
CA GLY A 206 -9.85 -8.23 -10.34
C GLY A 206 -8.36 -7.89 -10.35
N GLN A 207 -7.96 -6.77 -10.97
CA GLN A 207 -6.58 -6.30 -10.95
C GLN A 207 -6.26 -5.62 -9.63
N VAL A 208 -5.04 -5.83 -9.14
CA VAL A 208 -4.51 -5.14 -7.96
C VAL A 208 -3.50 -4.11 -8.44
N VAL A 209 -3.74 -2.84 -8.13
CA VAL A 209 -2.90 -1.72 -8.54
C VAL A 209 -2.44 -0.93 -7.32
N PRO A 210 -1.16 -0.53 -7.23
CA PRO A 210 -0.74 0.40 -6.19
C PRO A 210 -1.35 1.78 -6.42
N VAL A 211 -1.71 2.48 -5.35
CA VAL A 211 -2.33 3.82 -5.43
C VAL A 211 -1.47 4.82 -6.22
N GLY A 212 -0.15 4.65 -6.22
CA GLY A 212 0.78 5.48 -7.01
C GLY A 212 0.65 5.34 -8.54
N MET A 213 -0.05 4.31 -9.04
CA MET A 213 -0.36 4.16 -10.47
C MET A 213 -1.71 4.78 -10.87
N VAL A 214 -2.47 5.32 -9.91
CA VAL A 214 -3.73 6.02 -10.19
C VAL A 214 -3.44 7.43 -10.70
N THR A 215 -3.98 7.78 -11.86
CA THR A 215 -3.78 9.11 -12.47
C THR A 215 -4.96 10.06 -12.26
N GLY A 216 -6.09 9.55 -11.75
CA GLY A 216 -7.29 10.35 -11.47
C GLY A 216 -8.29 9.56 -10.63
N VAL A 217 -9.15 10.29 -9.90
CA VAL A 217 -10.21 9.71 -9.07
C VAL A 217 -11.49 10.52 -9.24
N ARG A 218 -12.64 9.84 -9.27
CA ARG A 218 -13.97 10.46 -9.27
C ARG A 218 -14.94 9.57 -8.48
N ALA A 219 -16.09 10.13 -8.11
CA ALA A 219 -17.17 9.34 -7.51
C ALA A 219 -17.62 8.26 -8.50
N GLY A 220 -17.78 7.03 -8.03
CA GLY A 220 -18.33 5.94 -8.82
C GLY A 220 -19.77 6.22 -9.22
N THR A 221 -20.15 5.73 -10.40
CA THR A 221 -21.50 5.83 -10.97
C THR A 221 -22.39 4.68 -10.56
#